data_AF-A0AAV3YFP8-F1
#
_entry.id   AF-A0AAV3YFP8-F1
#
_cell.length_a   1.000
_cell.length_b   1.000
_cell.length_c   1.000
_cell.angle_alpha   90.00
_cell.angle_beta   90.00
_cell.angle_gamma   90.00
#
_symmetry.space_group_name_H-M   'P 1'
#
loop_
_entity.id
_entity.type
_entity.pdbx_description
1 polymer ?
#
loop_
_entity_poly.entity_id
_entity_poly.type
_entity_poly.pdbx_seq_one_letter_code
_entity_poly.pdbx_strand_id
1 'polypeptide(L)'
;MDVLAECIRQAFLDSGIALGCVLHMVHIAAKKAAAKLVPIDKILAEIFHYFKSSAVLQAELKAFQSFYNVEQKKCLKHVSTRWFIIMSCVETLLQNWDHLKAYFAAEKVCQKSIVGSGKAGAILDFLKNPTNKLFAIFLNYSIKLFTPLLVNPICTRCLISGSVRQG
;
A
#
# COMPACT_ATOMS: atom_id res chain seq x y z
N MET A 1 -14.57 18.68 5.91
CA MET A 1 -13.35 18.49 5.08
C MET A 1 -13.05 19.73 4.24
N ASP A 2 -14.07 20.51 3.87
CA ASP A 2 -13.94 21.65 2.94
C ASP A 2 -13.16 22.83 3.53
N VAL A 3 -13.32 23.11 4.83
CA VAL A 3 -12.60 24.19 5.51
C VAL A 3 -11.09 23.94 5.57
N LEU A 4 -10.67 22.68 5.77
CA LEU A 4 -9.25 22.33 5.83
C LEU A 4 -8.60 22.45 4.45
N ALA A 5 -9.31 22.04 3.40
CA ALA A 5 -8.84 22.21 2.02
C ALA A 5 -8.70 23.69 1.64
N GLU A 6 -9.63 24.55 2.08
CA GLU A 6 -9.59 25.99 1.81
C GLU A 6 -8.49 26.70 2.63
N CYS A 7 -8.32 26.35 3.90
CA CYS A 7 -7.23 26.88 4.73
C CYS A 7 -5.84 26.51 4.19
N ILE A 8 -5.68 25.28 3.71
CA ILE A 8 -4.46 24.85 3.04
C ILE A 8 -4.25 25.70 1.78
N ARG A 9 -5.28 25.91 0.96
CA ARG A 9 -5.25 26.78 -0.23
C ARG A 9 -4.76 28.19 0.06
N GLN A 10 -5.34 28.85 1.08
CA GLN A 10 -5.04 30.23 1.43
C GLN A 10 -3.60 30.37 1.94
N ALA A 11 -3.19 29.48 2.86
CA ALA A 11 -1.82 29.47 3.40
C ALA A 11 -0.76 29.23 2.31
N PHE A 12 -1.10 28.52 1.22
CA PHE A 12 -0.20 28.27 0.10
C PHE A 12 -0.07 29.47 -0.85
N LEU A 13 -1.15 30.20 -1.14
CA LEU A 13 -1.15 31.39 -2.01
C LEU A 13 -0.34 32.54 -1.41
N ASP A 14 -0.42 32.73 -0.09
CA ASP A 14 0.24 33.83 0.60
C ASP A 14 1.78 33.68 0.68
N SER A 15 2.32 32.49 0.36
CA SER A 15 3.74 32.16 0.52
C SER A 15 4.66 32.47 -0.68
N GLY A 16 4.10 32.78 -1.86
CA GLY A 16 4.88 33.15 -3.06
C GLY A 16 5.76 32.03 -3.66
N ILE A 17 5.63 30.78 -3.21
CA ILE A 17 6.43 29.64 -3.69
C ILE A 17 5.86 29.15 -5.03
N ALA A 18 6.69 29.05 -6.07
CA ALA A 18 6.33 28.36 -7.30
C ALA A 18 5.98 26.90 -7.00
N LEU A 19 4.68 26.58 -6.90
CA LEU A 19 4.22 25.26 -6.52
C LEU A 19 4.67 24.22 -7.57
N GLY A 20 5.58 23.34 -7.18
CA GLY A 20 5.61 22.00 -7.77
C GLY A 20 4.20 21.37 -7.65
N CYS A 21 3.82 20.53 -8.60
CA CYS A 21 2.50 19.90 -8.64
C CYS A 21 2.09 19.38 -7.25
N VAL A 22 0.88 19.70 -6.74
CA VAL A 22 0.42 19.29 -5.40
C VAL A 22 0.54 17.77 -5.22
N LEU A 23 0.24 17.01 -6.28
CA LEU A 23 0.48 15.56 -6.33
C LEU A 23 1.93 15.18 -6.02
N HIS A 24 2.90 15.93 -6.55
CA HIS A 24 4.32 15.70 -6.33
C HIS A 24 4.70 15.97 -4.87
N MET A 25 4.18 17.05 -4.26
CA MET A 25 4.43 17.35 -2.84
C MET A 25 3.81 16.31 -1.92
N VAL A 26 2.54 15.93 -2.15
CA VAL A 26 1.86 14.88 -1.39
C VAL A 26 2.60 13.56 -1.55
N HIS A 27 3.06 13.22 -2.76
CA HIS A 27 3.87 12.02 -3.00
C HIS A 27 5.18 12.04 -2.20
N ILE A 28 5.92 13.16 -2.19
CA ILE A 28 7.16 13.29 -1.41
C ILE A 28 6.89 13.15 0.09
N ALA A 29 5.87 13.85 0.61
CA ALA A 29 5.51 13.81 2.01
C ALA A 29 5.12 12.38 2.44
N ALA A 30 4.26 11.73 1.66
CA ALA A 30 3.82 10.37 1.89
C ALA A 30 4.98 9.36 1.84
N LYS A 31 5.89 9.50 0.87
CA LYS A 31 7.11 8.67 0.78
C LYS A 31 8.01 8.86 2.01
N LYS A 32 8.24 10.10 2.44
CA LYS A 32 9.07 10.40 3.64
C LYS A 32 8.43 9.86 4.92
N ALA A 33 7.11 10.00 5.07
CA ALA A 33 6.37 9.49 6.21
C ALA A 33 6.36 7.96 6.25
N ALA A 34 6.11 7.29 5.11
CA ALA A 34 6.13 5.84 5.00
C ALA A 34 7.52 5.25 5.36
N ALA A 35 8.62 5.95 5.04
CA ALA A 35 9.96 5.55 5.44
C ALA A 35 10.22 5.58 6.96
N LYS A 36 9.31 6.17 7.76
CA LYS A 36 9.35 6.13 9.23
C LYS A 36 8.53 4.98 9.81
N LEU A 37 7.70 4.32 9.00
CA LEU A 37 6.97 3.12 9.39
C LEU A 37 7.84 1.89 9.19
N VAL A 38 7.37 0.75 9.70
CA VAL A 38 7.93 -0.55 9.31
C VAL A 38 7.85 -0.71 7.78
N PRO A 39 8.82 -1.39 7.15
CA PRO A 39 8.96 -1.40 5.69
C PRO A 39 7.90 -2.27 5.01
N ILE A 40 6.66 -1.78 4.96
CA ILE A 40 5.50 -2.46 4.39
C ILE A 40 5.68 -2.66 2.88
N ASP A 41 6.30 -1.71 2.18
CA ASP A 41 6.64 -1.84 0.77
C ASP A 41 7.56 -3.04 0.50
N LYS A 42 8.55 -3.26 1.38
CA LYS A 42 9.46 -4.41 1.29
C LYS A 42 8.73 -5.72 1.56
N ILE A 43 7.87 -5.79 2.59
CA ILE A 43 7.15 -7.04 2.88
C ILE A 43 6.20 -7.43 1.75
N LEU A 44 5.53 -6.44 1.14
CA LEU A 44 4.68 -6.66 -0.03
C LEU A 44 5.49 -7.22 -1.20
N ALA A 45 6.70 -6.69 -1.43
CA ALA A 45 7.59 -7.19 -2.46
C ALA A 45 8.06 -8.62 -2.17
N GLU A 46 8.46 -8.93 -0.93
CA GLU A 46 8.89 -10.28 -0.54
C GLU A 46 7.77 -11.31 -0.72
N ILE A 47 6.55 -11.00 -0.27
CA ILE A 47 5.36 -11.87 -0.47
C ILE A 47 5.11 -12.09 -1.97
N PHE A 48 5.14 -11.02 -2.76
CA PHE A 48 4.97 -11.13 -4.21
C PHE A 48 6.02 -12.03 -4.85
N HIS A 49 7.29 -11.83 -4.52
CA HIS A 49 8.40 -12.59 -5.07
C HIS A 49 8.39 -14.06 -4.63
N TYR A 50 7.98 -14.34 -3.39
CA TYR A 50 7.80 -15.69 -2.89
C TYR A 50 6.80 -16.46 -3.76
N PHE A 51 5.57 -15.97 -3.92
CA PHE A 51 4.56 -16.67 -4.72
C PHE A 51 4.85 -16.62 -6.22
N LYS A 52 5.52 -15.57 -6.73
CA LYS A 52 5.90 -15.50 -8.14
C LYS A 52 6.91 -16.59 -8.53
N SER A 53 7.71 -17.09 -7.58
CA SER A 53 8.82 -17.99 -7.87
C SER A 53 8.42 -19.35 -8.45
N SER A 54 7.18 -19.81 -8.22
CA SER A 54 6.72 -21.13 -8.69
C SER A 54 5.22 -21.13 -8.98
N ALA A 55 4.83 -21.81 -10.08
CA ALA A 55 3.43 -22.05 -10.41
C ALA A 55 2.71 -22.90 -9.34
N VAL A 56 3.44 -23.79 -8.66
CA VAL A 56 2.92 -24.61 -7.56
C VAL A 56 2.51 -23.70 -6.39
N LEU A 57 3.38 -22.77 -5.98
CA LEU A 57 3.08 -21.84 -4.89
C LEU A 57 1.89 -20.93 -5.22
N GLN A 58 1.71 -20.54 -6.49
CA GLN A 58 0.53 -19.78 -6.91
C GLN A 58 -0.76 -20.60 -6.83
N ALA A 59 -0.71 -21.89 -7.17
CA ALA A 59 -1.84 -22.79 -7.02
C ALA A 59 -2.17 -23.03 -5.54
N GLU A 60 -1.15 -23.20 -4.70
CA GLU A 60 -1.31 -23.33 -3.24
C GLU A 60 -1.95 -22.09 -2.62
N LEU A 61 -1.50 -20.89 -3.00
CA LEU A 61 -2.09 -19.63 -2.52
C LEU A 61 -3.59 -19.57 -2.85
N LYS A 62 -3.98 -19.95 -4.07
CA LYS A 62 -5.39 -20.00 -4.48
C LYS A 62 -6.18 -21.01 -3.68
N ALA A 63 -5.63 -22.21 -3.47
CA ALA A 63 -6.28 -23.25 -2.67
C ALA A 63 -6.47 -22.80 -1.21
N PHE A 64 -5.47 -22.13 -0.64
CA PHE A 64 -5.57 -21.53 0.69
C PHE A 64 -6.63 -20.42 0.74
N GLN A 65 -6.66 -19.52 -0.24
CA GLN A 65 -7.68 -18.46 -0.32
C GLN A 65 -9.10 -19.05 -0.40
N SER A 66 -9.30 -20.13 -1.18
CA SER A 66 -10.58 -20.86 -1.22
C SER A 66 -10.95 -21.49 0.12
N PHE A 67 -9.98 -22.12 0.81
CA PHE A 67 -10.22 -22.77 2.10
C PHE A 67 -10.71 -21.76 3.16
N TYR A 68 -10.18 -20.54 3.13
CA TYR A 68 -10.57 -19.48 4.06
C TYR A 68 -11.73 -18.59 3.56
N ASN A 69 -12.37 -18.96 2.44
CA ASN A 69 -13.47 -18.20 1.84
C ASN A 69 -13.13 -16.72 1.57
N VAL A 70 -11.91 -16.45 1.12
CA VAL A 70 -11.43 -15.12 0.75
C VAL A 70 -11.44 -14.98 -0.77
N GLU A 71 -11.73 -13.77 -1.25
CA GLU A 71 -11.60 -13.43 -2.68
C GLU A 71 -10.20 -13.79 -3.20
N GLN A 72 -10.14 -14.60 -4.25
CA GLN A 72 -8.89 -15.03 -4.86
C GLN A 72 -8.19 -13.86 -5.57
N LYS A 73 -7.21 -13.26 -4.91
CA LYS A 73 -6.40 -12.17 -5.48
C LYS A 73 -4.99 -12.64 -5.74
N LYS A 74 -4.49 -12.37 -6.94
CA LYS A 74 -3.05 -12.45 -7.22
C LYS A 74 -2.32 -11.46 -6.33
N CYS A 75 -1.15 -11.83 -5.80
CA CYS A 75 -0.28 -10.85 -5.17
C CYS A 75 0.04 -9.74 -6.18
N LEU A 76 -0.28 -8.50 -5.82
CA LEU A 76 0.01 -7.34 -6.65
C LEU A 76 1.47 -6.95 -6.45
N LYS A 77 2.22 -6.84 -7.55
CA LYS A 77 3.58 -6.31 -7.48
C LYS A 77 3.50 -4.82 -7.14
N HIS A 78 4.04 -4.45 -5.98
CA HIS A 78 4.29 -3.04 -5.72
C HIS A 78 5.43 -2.54 -6.63
N VAL A 79 5.21 -1.41 -7.30
CA VAL A 79 6.25 -0.66 -8.02
C VAL A 79 6.37 0.70 -7.33
N SER A 80 7.57 1.03 -6.88
CA SER A 80 7.90 2.14 -5.96
C SER A 80 7.43 3.54 -6.39
N THR A 81 6.98 3.71 -7.63
CA THR A 81 6.63 5.01 -8.23
C THR A 81 5.14 5.32 -8.22
N ARG A 82 4.25 4.38 -7.87
CA ARG A 82 2.80 4.60 -7.96
C ARG A 82 2.09 4.33 -6.65
N TRP A 83 1.90 5.41 -5.88
CA TRP A 83 1.15 5.40 -4.61
C TRP A 83 -0.25 4.79 -4.72
N PHE A 84 -0.90 4.87 -5.88
CA PHE A 84 -2.20 4.21 -6.09
C PHE A 84 -2.13 2.67 -6.02
N ILE A 85 -1.03 2.09 -6.51
CA ILE A 85 -0.82 0.64 -6.46
C ILE A 85 -0.56 0.18 -5.02
N ILE A 86 0.11 0.99 -4.20
CA ILE A 86 0.36 0.64 -2.79
C ILE A 86 -0.94 0.48 -2.00
N MET A 87 -1.97 1.28 -2.32
CA MET A 87 -3.29 1.18 -1.69
C MET A 87 -3.86 -0.23 -1.85
N SER A 88 -3.99 -0.68 -3.10
CA SER A 88 -4.55 -1.99 -3.42
C SER A 88 -3.69 -3.14 -2.88
N CYS A 89 -2.37 -2.99 -2.87
CA CYS A 89 -1.47 -3.96 -2.25
C CYS A 89 -1.68 -4.07 -0.73
N VAL A 90 -1.76 -2.94 -0.01
CA VAL A 90 -1.95 -2.92 1.45
C VAL A 90 -3.33 -3.44 1.82
N GLU A 91 -4.38 -3.09 1.07
CA GLU A 91 -5.72 -3.66 1.28
C GLU A 91 -5.73 -5.17 1.09
N THR A 92 -5.08 -5.67 0.03
CA THR A 92 -4.97 -7.12 -0.22
C THR A 92 -4.20 -7.81 0.89
N LEU A 93 -3.11 -7.21 1.38
CA LEU A 93 -2.34 -7.72 2.51
C LEU A 93 -3.21 -7.84 3.77
N LEU A 94 -3.99 -6.81 4.09
CA LEU A 94 -4.88 -6.79 5.26
C LEU A 94 -6.01 -7.83 5.15
N GLN A 95 -6.64 -7.95 3.98
CA GLN A 95 -7.67 -8.97 3.71
C GLN A 95 -7.13 -10.39 3.82
N ASN A 96 -5.86 -10.59 3.48
CA ASN A 96 -5.20 -11.89 3.53
C ASN A 96 -4.32 -12.09 4.77
N TRP A 97 -4.38 -11.21 5.77
CA TRP A 97 -3.39 -11.18 6.86
C TRP A 97 -3.31 -12.50 7.62
N ASP A 98 -4.45 -12.98 8.12
CA ASP A 98 -4.51 -14.17 8.96
C ASP A 98 -4.29 -15.44 8.12
N HIS A 99 -4.68 -15.41 6.84
CA HIS A 99 -4.46 -16.46 5.85
C HIS A 99 -2.98 -16.66 5.52
N LEU A 100 -2.29 -15.57 5.22
CA LEU A 100 -0.84 -15.57 4.97
C LEU A 100 -0.10 -16.00 6.23
N LYS A 101 -0.53 -15.54 7.41
CA LYS A 101 0.07 -15.96 8.69
C LYS A 101 -0.04 -17.47 8.90
N ALA A 102 -1.20 -18.06 8.62
CA ALA A 102 -1.40 -19.50 8.71
C ALA A 102 -0.60 -20.28 7.66
N TYR A 103 -0.59 -19.80 6.40
CA TYR A 103 0.19 -20.39 5.32
C TYR A 103 1.68 -20.46 5.66
N PHE A 104 2.29 -19.33 6.03
CA PHE A 104 3.72 -19.29 6.34
C PHE A 104 4.06 -20.02 7.65
N ALA A 105 3.10 -20.17 8.58
CA ALA A 105 3.28 -21.02 9.75
C ALA A 105 3.35 -22.51 9.37
N ALA A 106 2.45 -22.97 8.50
CA ALA A 106 2.49 -24.34 7.97
C ALA A 106 3.75 -24.59 7.14
N GLU A 107 4.14 -23.62 6.32
CA GLU A 107 5.36 -23.69 5.51
C GLU A 107 6.62 -23.84 6.37
N LYS A 108 6.71 -23.10 7.49
CA LYS A 108 7.84 -23.20 8.43
C LYS A 108 7.96 -24.60 9.05
N VAL A 109 6.84 -25.28 9.27
CA VAL A 109 6.80 -26.64 9.86
C VAL A 109 7.12 -27.70 8.80
N CYS A 110 6.53 -27.59 7.61
CA CYS A 110 6.64 -28.61 6.57
C CYS A 110 7.85 -28.45 5.64
N GLN A 111 8.52 -27.29 5.64
CA GLN A 111 9.67 -26.96 4.77
C GLN A 111 9.48 -27.35 3.30
N LYS A 112 8.28 -27.12 2.74
CA LYS A 112 7.89 -27.62 1.42
C LYS A 112 8.60 -26.89 0.28
N SER A 113 8.95 -25.62 0.47
CA SER A 113 9.64 -24.82 -0.54
C SER A 113 11.17 -24.89 -0.37
N ILE A 114 11.84 -25.33 -1.45
CA ILE A 114 13.30 -25.16 -1.62
C ILE A 114 13.64 -23.66 -1.76
N VAL A 115 12.66 -22.85 -2.15
CA VAL A 115 12.81 -21.41 -2.42
C VAL A 115 12.78 -20.60 -1.12
N GLY A 116 13.91 -20.59 -0.42
CA GLY A 116 14.25 -19.54 0.54
C GLY A 116 13.55 -19.65 1.89
N SER A 117 13.93 -20.66 2.67
CA SER A 117 13.55 -20.82 4.10
C SER A 117 13.70 -19.52 4.91
N GLY A 118 14.73 -18.71 4.60
CA GLY A 118 14.96 -17.40 5.24
C GLY A 118 13.90 -16.34 4.92
N LYS A 119 13.36 -16.31 3.70
CA LYS A 119 12.34 -15.32 3.28
C LYS A 119 10.98 -15.63 3.87
N ALA A 120 10.56 -16.89 3.80
CA ALA A 120 9.32 -17.36 4.42
C ALA A 120 9.31 -17.09 5.95
N GLY A 121 10.44 -17.32 6.62
CA GLY A 121 10.62 -17.00 8.03
C GLY A 121 10.43 -15.50 8.33
N ALA A 122 11.12 -14.63 7.61
CA ALA A 122 11.00 -13.18 7.77
C ALA A 122 9.56 -12.67 7.52
N ILE A 123 8.87 -13.23 6.53
CA ILE A 123 7.45 -12.91 6.27
C ILE A 123 6.58 -13.34 7.44
N LEU A 124 6.78 -14.55 7.97
CA LEU A 124 6.02 -15.04 9.12
C LEU A 124 6.25 -14.17 10.36
N ASP A 125 7.49 -13.80 10.66
CA ASP A 125 7.84 -12.98 11.81
C ASP A 125 7.21 -11.59 11.69
N PHE A 126 7.18 -11.02 10.49
CA PHE A 126 6.45 -9.79 10.22
C PHE A 126 4.95 -9.93 10.52
N LEU A 127 4.30 -10.99 10.03
CA LEU A 127 2.86 -11.24 10.17
C LEU A 127 2.43 -11.61 11.60
N LYS A 128 3.34 -12.16 12.40
CA LYS A 128 3.10 -12.48 13.82
C LYS A 128 3.11 -11.25 14.72
N ASN A 129 3.83 -10.20 14.35
CA ASN A 129 3.94 -8.99 15.16
C ASN A 129 2.65 -8.14 15.05
N PRO A 130 1.89 -7.95 16.15
CA PRO A 130 0.64 -7.18 16.13
C PRO A 130 0.86 -5.70 15.78
N THR A 131 2.00 -5.12 16.14
CA THR A 131 2.36 -3.74 15.82
C THR A 131 2.52 -3.55 14.30
N ASN A 132 3.03 -4.55 13.59
CA ASN A 132 3.10 -4.50 12.12
C ASN A 132 1.72 -4.48 11.48
N LYS A 133 0.75 -5.24 12.01
CA LYS A 133 -0.65 -5.20 11.57
C LYS A 133 -1.23 -3.80 11.79
N LEU A 134 -0.96 -3.20 12.95
CA LEU A 134 -1.37 -1.83 13.26
C LEU A 134 -0.79 -0.82 12.28
N PHE A 135 0.50 -0.91 11.94
CA PHE A 135 1.11 -0.02 10.94
C PHE A 135 0.50 -0.19 9.54
N ALA A 136 0.18 -1.42 9.13
CA ALA A 136 -0.51 -1.66 7.87
C ALA A 136 -1.92 -1.06 7.85
N ILE A 137 -2.67 -1.18 8.95
CA ILE A 137 -4.00 -0.55 9.13
C ILE A 137 -3.88 0.98 9.07
N PHE A 138 -2.94 1.55 9.82
CA PHE A 138 -2.67 2.99 9.83
C PHE A 138 -2.30 3.51 8.44
N LEU A 139 -1.42 2.80 7.73
CA LEU A 139 -1.04 3.16 6.36
C LEU A 139 -2.24 3.09 5.41
N ASN A 140 -3.06 2.04 5.50
CA ASN A 140 -4.27 1.91 4.68
C ASN A 140 -5.26 3.06 4.91
N TYR A 141 -5.51 3.39 6.18
CA TYR A 141 -6.38 4.51 6.57
C TYR A 141 -5.83 5.84 6.04
N SER A 142 -4.53 6.08 6.23
CA SER A 142 -3.85 7.29 5.77
C SER A 142 -3.94 7.43 4.25
N ILE A 143 -3.68 6.36 3.50
CA ILE A 143 -3.80 6.37 2.04
C ILE A 143 -5.22 6.77 1.63
N LYS A 144 -6.25 6.16 2.21
CA LYS A 144 -7.66 6.45 1.91
C LYS A 144 -8.04 7.91 2.19
N LEU A 145 -7.50 8.48 3.27
CA LEU A 145 -7.71 9.89 3.62
C LEU A 145 -7.17 10.83 2.53
N PHE A 146 -6.02 10.50 1.94
CA PHE A 146 -5.39 11.33 0.91
C PHE A 146 -5.83 10.98 -0.52
N THR A 147 -6.47 9.83 -0.77
CA THR A 147 -6.91 9.41 -2.12
C THR A 147 -7.74 10.46 -2.87
N PRO A 148 -8.73 11.16 -2.26
CA PRO A 148 -9.50 12.19 -2.96
C PRO A 148 -8.62 13.32 -3.53
N LEU A 149 -7.57 13.72 -2.81
CA LEU A 149 -6.61 14.74 -3.24
C LEU A 149 -5.70 14.27 -4.39
N LEU A 150 -5.54 12.95 -4.52
CA LEU A 150 -4.67 12.32 -5.52
C LEU A 150 -5.40 11.94 -6.81
N VAL A 151 -6.69 11.63 -6.75
CA VAL A 151 -7.50 11.20 -7.91
C VAL A 151 -8.14 12.39 -8.62
N ASN A 152 -8.56 13.41 -7.86
CA ASN A 152 -9.02 14.68 -8.39
C ASN A 152 -7.98 15.74 -8.03
N PRO A 153 -6.86 15.84 -8.76
CA PRO A 153 -5.96 16.95 -8.58
C PRO A 153 -6.76 18.21 -8.86
N ILE A 154 -6.98 19.02 -7.83
CA ILE A 154 -7.48 20.38 -8.00
C ILE A 154 -6.51 20.99 -9.01
N CYS A 155 -7.00 21.23 -10.22
CA CYS A 155 -6.19 21.69 -11.32
C CYS A 155 -5.63 23.06 -10.91
N THR A 156 -4.36 23.11 -10.52
CA THR A 156 -3.67 24.36 -10.16
C THR A 156 -3.73 25.36 -11.30
N ARG A 157 -3.86 24.88 -12.56
CA ARG A 157 -4.09 25.73 -13.73
C ARG A 157 -5.46 26.41 -13.73
N CYS A 158 -6.54 25.71 -13.35
CA CYS A 158 -7.90 26.29 -13.25
C CYS A 158 -8.02 27.24 -12.05
N LEU A 159 -7.24 26.97 -11.00
CA LEU A 159 -7.11 27.76 -9.79
C LEU A 159 -6.46 29.12 -10.02
N ILE A 160 -5.37 29.14 -10.81
CA ILE A 160 -4.64 30.36 -11.15
C ILE A 160 -5.35 31.15 -12.27
N SER A 161 -6.06 30.47 -13.18
CA SER A 161 -6.72 31.12 -14.32
C SER A 161 -8.19 31.52 -14.08
N GLY A 162 -8.72 31.34 -12.88
CA GLY A 162 -10.13 31.67 -12.55
C GLY A 162 -11.18 30.96 -13.40
N SER A 163 -10.83 29.89 -14.11
CA SER A 163 -11.74 29.21 -15.04
C SER A 163 -12.21 27.89 -14.44
N VAL A 164 -13.44 27.91 -13.93
CA VAL A 164 -14.19 26.72 -13.52
C VAL A 164 -14.51 25.92 -14.78
N ARG A 165 -14.04 24.67 -14.89
CA ARG A 165 -14.62 23.74 -15.87
C ARG A 165 -15.97 23.28 -15.34
N GLN A 166 -17.05 23.71 -15.99
CA GLN A 166 -18.30 22.98 -15.99
C GLN A 166 -18.17 21.83 -17.00
N GLY A 167 -18.48 20.61 -16.56
CA GLY A 167 -18.40 19.39 -17.37
C GLY A 167 -18.37 18.16 -16.48
#